data_AF-A0A6V7J4Y0-F1
#
_entry.id   AF-A0A6V7J4Y0-F1
#
_cell.length_a   1.000
_cell.length_b   1.000
_cell.length_c   1.000
_cell.angle_alpha   90.00
_cell.angle_beta   90.00
_cell.angle_gamma   90.00
#
_symmetry.space_group_name_H-M   'P 1'
#
loop_
_entity.id
_entity.type
_entity.pdbx_description
1 polymer ?
#
loop_
_entity_poly.entity_id
_entity_poly.type
_entity_poly.pdbx_seq_one_letter_code
_entity_poly.pdbx_strand_id
1 'polypeptide(L)'
;QEVRSPENNFPNTDPVHPNDQNNQIVDNLIDLGDNIEMSLAQNQSISLKDALSCAPSFNGEIENLIDFTHSCREARAMLPAAAESNITKLIFGSKLSSAVKAALGKDNYSTIEALIKDLKETYIPSKSIYQLHGEL
;
A
#
# COMPACT_ATOMS: atom_id res chain seq x y z
N GLN A 1 4.24 23.48 -64.73
CA GLN A 1 3.58 24.74 -65.12
C GLN A 1 2.20 24.69 -64.51
N GLU A 2 2.02 25.35 -63.36
CA GLU A 2 1.34 26.67 -63.28
C GLU A 2 -0.18 26.47 -63.50
N VAL A 3 -1.13 26.92 -62.66
CA VAL A 3 -1.20 28.09 -61.79
C VAL A 3 -2.55 28.09 -61.04
N ARG A 4 -2.56 28.73 -59.85
CA ARG A 4 -3.60 29.64 -59.32
C ARG A 4 -4.92 29.11 -58.71
N SER A 5 -5.06 29.38 -57.41
CA SER A 5 -6.30 29.67 -56.66
C SER A 5 -6.99 30.97 -57.17
N PRO A 6 -8.25 31.31 -56.78
CA PRO A 6 -8.49 31.98 -55.48
C PRO A 6 -9.88 31.80 -54.80
N GLU A 7 -9.86 32.02 -53.48
CA GLU A 7 -10.76 32.83 -52.60
C GLU A 7 -12.30 32.82 -52.65
N ASN A 8 -12.90 32.59 -51.45
CA ASN A 8 -13.84 33.46 -50.69
C ASN A 8 -15.12 32.78 -50.14
N ASN A 9 -15.22 32.62 -48.81
CA ASN A 9 -16.31 33.20 -48.01
C ASN A 9 -16.00 33.21 -46.49
N PHE A 10 -16.18 34.39 -45.90
CA PHE A 10 -15.93 34.88 -44.52
C PHE A 10 -17.07 34.44 -43.52
N PRO A 11 -17.03 34.69 -42.16
CA PRO A 11 -16.55 35.93 -41.54
C PRO A 11 -15.86 35.93 -40.15
N ASN A 12 -15.30 37.11 -39.91
CA ASN A 12 -14.66 37.71 -38.74
C ASN A 12 -15.24 37.40 -37.36
N THR A 13 -14.35 37.19 -36.40
CA THR A 13 -14.44 37.86 -35.08
C THR A 13 -13.02 38.11 -34.54
N ASP A 14 -12.83 39.32 -34.05
CA ASP A 14 -11.62 40.01 -33.59
C ASP A 14 -10.67 39.29 -32.59
N PRO A 15 -9.44 39.81 -32.40
CA PRO A 15 -8.30 39.06 -31.87
C PRO A 15 -8.20 39.10 -30.34
N VAL A 16 -7.90 37.94 -29.72
CA VAL A 16 -7.35 37.90 -28.36
C VAL A 16 -5.85 37.66 -28.45
N HIS A 17 -5.08 38.71 -28.19
CA HIS A 17 -3.75 38.60 -27.63
C HIS A 17 -3.87 38.84 -26.13
N PRO A 18 -3.19 38.04 -25.30
CA PRO A 18 -2.07 38.66 -24.58
C PRO A 18 -0.75 37.90 -24.78
N ASN A 19 0.23 38.68 -25.18
CA ASN A 19 1.65 38.44 -25.06
C ASN A 19 2.06 38.39 -23.57
N ASP A 20 3.16 37.68 -23.31
CA ASP A 20 4.13 37.92 -22.22
C ASP A 20 3.67 37.73 -20.76
N GLN A 21 4.22 36.71 -20.10
CA GLN A 21 5.07 36.99 -18.93
C GLN A 21 5.99 35.82 -18.62
N ASN A 22 7.23 36.00 -19.06
CA ASN A 22 8.42 35.25 -18.72
C ASN A 22 8.83 35.57 -17.26
N ASN A 23 8.90 34.54 -16.42
CA ASN A 23 9.89 34.35 -15.34
C ASN A 23 10.32 35.60 -14.51
N GLN A 24 9.74 35.80 -13.33
CA GLN A 24 10.45 36.42 -12.20
C GLN A 24 10.33 35.55 -10.95
N ILE A 25 11.47 34.96 -10.62
CA ILE A 25 11.78 34.34 -9.33
C ILE A 25 12.24 35.48 -8.40
N VAL A 26 11.98 35.29 -7.11
CA VAL A 26 12.51 35.98 -5.91
C VAL A 26 11.78 37.22 -5.39
N ASP A 27 11.20 37.00 -4.21
CA ASP A 27 11.42 37.73 -2.96
C ASP A 27 10.10 38.20 -2.33
N ASN A 28 9.55 37.35 -1.46
CA ASN A 28 8.75 37.83 -0.35
C ASN A 28 8.95 36.91 0.85
N LEU A 29 10.10 37.10 1.50
CA LEU A 29 10.36 36.68 2.86
C LEU A 29 9.41 37.44 3.80
N ILE A 30 8.22 36.88 4.04
CA ILE A 30 7.38 37.22 5.21
C ILE A 30 7.52 36.03 6.16
N ASP A 31 8.48 36.11 7.08
CA ASP A 31 8.33 36.63 8.43
C ASP A 31 8.05 35.48 9.41
N LEU A 32 9.02 35.29 10.31
CA LEU A 32 9.09 34.22 11.28
C LEU A 32 8.05 34.46 12.38
N GLY A 33 6.96 33.70 12.34
CA GLY A 33 5.96 33.73 13.39
C GLY A 33 5.23 32.40 13.50
N ASP A 34 5.84 31.46 14.24
CA ASP A 34 5.17 30.54 15.17
C ASP A 34 3.76 30.08 14.74
N ASN A 35 3.65 28.91 14.08
CA ASN A 35 2.47 28.00 13.96
C ASN A 35 2.48 27.14 12.66
N ILE A 36 3.61 26.52 12.29
CA ILE A 36 3.65 25.43 11.29
C ILE A 36 3.67 24.09 12.05
N GLU A 37 2.58 23.71 12.72
CA GLU A 37 2.47 22.38 13.34
C GLU A 37 1.20 21.60 12.98
N MET A 38 0.47 21.98 11.92
CA MET A 38 -0.76 21.23 11.59
C MET A 38 -1.11 21.12 10.11
N SER A 39 -0.11 21.06 9.23
CA SER A 39 -0.32 20.90 7.78
C SER A 39 0.53 19.79 7.15
N LEU A 40 0.79 18.70 7.88
CA LEU A 40 1.37 17.46 7.30
C LEU A 40 0.38 16.28 7.25
N ALA A 41 -0.91 16.51 7.50
CA ALA A 41 -1.96 15.56 7.15
C ALA A 41 -2.30 15.69 5.65
N GLN A 42 -1.28 15.65 4.78
CA GLN A 42 -1.53 15.33 3.39
C GLN A 42 -2.14 13.94 3.37
N ASN A 43 -3.20 13.80 2.59
CA ASN A 43 -4.01 12.60 2.39
C ASN A 43 -3.16 11.48 1.74
N GLN A 44 -2.15 10.97 2.46
CA GLN A 44 -1.31 9.87 2.06
C GLN A 44 -2.16 8.61 2.18
N SER A 45 -2.98 8.38 1.17
CA SER A 45 -3.60 7.08 0.95
C SER A 45 -2.46 6.08 0.75
N ILE A 46 -2.06 5.41 1.84
CA ILE A 46 -1.02 4.37 1.80
C ILE A 46 -1.48 3.32 0.79
N SER A 47 -0.67 3.06 -0.23
CA SER A 47 -1.03 2.10 -1.28
C SER A 47 -0.93 0.67 -0.75
N LEU A 48 -1.67 -0.25 -1.37
CA LEU A 48 -1.55 -1.69 -1.10
C LEU A 48 -0.09 -2.18 -1.20
N LYS A 49 0.70 -1.58 -2.10
CA LYS A 49 2.13 -1.89 -2.26
C LYS A 49 2.98 -1.42 -1.09
N ASP A 50 2.73 -0.23 -0.55
CA ASP A 50 3.44 0.31 0.60
C ASP A 50 3.15 -0.54 1.84
N ALA A 51 1.87 -0.84 2.08
CA ALA A 51 1.46 -1.76 3.15
C ALA A 51 2.08 -3.16 3.00
N LEU A 52 2.12 -3.72 1.78
CA LEU A 52 2.76 -5.00 1.52
C LEU A 52 4.28 -4.97 1.78
N SER A 53 4.91 -3.81 1.64
CA SER A 53 6.35 -3.65 1.88
C SER A 53 6.69 -3.74 3.36
N CYS A 54 5.75 -3.44 4.25
CA CYS A 54 5.91 -3.61 5.70
C CYS A 54 5.94 -5.07 6.14
N ALA A 55 5.30 -5.98 5.40
CA ALA A 55 5.30 -7.40 5.74
C ALA A 55 6.59 -8.08 5.23
N PRO A 56 7.39 -8.72 6.11
CA PRO A 56 8.53 -9.52 5.68
C PRO A 56 8.06 -10.80 4.99
N SER A 57 8.98 -11.47 4.29
CA SER A 57 8.70 -12.79 3.73
C SER A 57 8.78 -13.85 4.83
N PHE A 58 7.88 -14.82 4.83
CA PHE A 58 7.82 -15.90 5.80
C PHE A 58 8.05 -17.26 5.13
N ASN A 59 9.06 -17.97 5.63
CA ASN A 59 9.53 -19.25 5.13
C ASN A 59 9.09 -20.45 5.97
N GLY A 60 8.41 -20.22 7.10
CA GLY A 60 8.00 -21.28 8.03
C GLY A 60 8.82 -21.36 9.32
N GLU A 61 9.78 -20.45 9.53
CA GLU A 61 10.56 -20.40 10.77
C GLU A 61 9.75 -19.82 11.92
N ILE A 62 9.63 -20.57 13.02
CA ILE A 62 8.80 -20.19 14.17
C ILE A 62 9.29 -18.89 14.83
N GLU A 63 10.61 -18.66 14.87
CA GLU A 63 11.21 -17.44 15.39
C GLU A 63 10.74 -16.18 14.64
N ASN A 64 10.54 -16.29 13.32
CA ASN A 64 10.07 -15.21 12.47
C ASN A 64 8.53 -15.08 12.44
N LEU A 65 7.80 -16.03 13.03
CA LEU A 65 6.33 -16.03 13.00
C LEU A 65 5.75 -14.85 13.77
N ILE A 66 6.34 -14.51 14.93
CA ILE A 66 5.83 -13.42 15.77
C ILE A 66 5.97 -12.09 15.02
N ASP A 67 7.16 -11.76 14.54
CA ASP A 67 7.44 -10.56 13.76
C ASP A 67 6.59 -10.50 12.48
N PHE A 68 6.51 -11.60 11.73
CA PHE A 68 5.66 -11.67 10.54
C PHE A 68 4.19 -11.36 10.87
N THR A 69 3.64 -11.93 11.94
CA THR A 69 2.25 -11.68 12.32
C THR A 69 2.02 -10.25 12.80
N HIS A 70 3.01 -9.64 13.46
CA HIS A 70 2.97 -8.23 13.85
C HIS A 70 2.97 -7.32 12.62
N SER A 71 3.92 -7.51 11.71
CA SER A 71 4.03 -6.73 10.48
C SER A 71 2.81 -6.87 9.56
N CYS A 72 2.17 -8.04 9.51
CA CYS A 72 0.91 -8.21 8.79
C CYS A 72 -0.22 -7.36 9.40
N ARG A 73 -0.30 -7.30 10.73
CA ARG A 73 -1.30 -6.46 11.43
C ARG A 73 -1.05 -4.98 11.21
N GLU A 74 0.21 -4.56 11.22
CA GLU A 74 0.60 -3.18 10.89
C GLU A 74 0.24 -2.83 9.45
N ALA A 75 0.56 -3.70 8.48
CA ALA A 75 0.18 -3.52 7.08
C ALA A 75 -1.34 -3.35 6.89
N ARG A 76 -2.15 -4.08 7.65
CA ARG A 76 -3.61 -3.92 7.64
C ARG A 76 -4.08 -2.66 8.35
N ALA A 77 -3.41 -2.22 9.42
CA ALA A 77 -3.74 -0.98 10.11
C ALA A 77 -3.47 0.27 9.27
N MET A 78 -2.55 0.19 8.31
CA MET A 78 -2.24 1.25 7.35
C MET A 78 -3.30 1.42 6.25
N LEU A 79 -4.21 0.46 6.09
CA LEU A 79 -5.17 0.40 4.99
C LEU A 79 -6.61 0.49 5.51
N PRO A 80 -7.55 1.02 4.70
CA PRO A 80 -8.96 0.93 5.02
C PRO A 80 -9.44 -0.53 5.02
N ALA A 81 -10.45 -0.84 5.84
CA ALA A 81 -10.98 -2.21 5.97
C ALA A 81 -11.43 -2.84 4.63
N ALA A 82 -11.89 -2.02 3.68
CA ALA A 82 -12.25 -2.48 2.33
C ALA A 82 -11.08 -3.11 1.56
N ALA A 83 -9.84 -2.74 1.88
CA ALA A 83 -8.63 -3.25 1.25
C ALA A 83 -8.06 -4.51 1.95
N GLU A 84 -8.63 -4.93 3.09
CA GLU A 84 -8.12 -6.05 3.90
C GLU A 84 -8.04 -7.36 3.09
N SER A 85 -9.08 -7.68 2.32
CA SER A 85 -9.10 -8.89 1.49
C SER A 85 -8.00 -8.88 0.43
N ASN A 86 -7.75 -7.72 -0.19
CA ASN A 86 -6.72 -7.58 -1.22
C ASN A 86 -5.32 -7.69 -0.64
N ILE A 87 -5.02 -7.01 0.48
CA ILE A 87 -3.71 -7.11 1.13
C ILE A 87 -3.46 -8.53 1.68
N THR A 88 -4.49 -9.20 2.20
CA THR A 88 -4.38 -10.57 2.70
C THR A 88 -3.97 -11.53 1.57
N LYS A 89 -4.63 -11.43 0.40
CA LYS A 89 -4.28 -12.24 -0.78
C LYS A 89 -2.86 -11.94 -1.28
N LEU A 90 -2.43 -10.68 -1.25
CA LEU A 90 -1.07 -10.29 -1.64
C LEU A 90 -0.03 -10.85 -0.67
N ILE A 91 -0.27 -10.78 0.64
CA ILE A 91 0.62 -11.37 1.65
C ILE A 91 0.69 -12.89 1.45
N PHE A 92 -0.46 -13.56 1.32
CA PHE A 92 -0.51 -15.00 1.09
C PHE A 92 0.22 -15.42 -0.19
N GLY A 93 -0.01 -14.70 -1.29
CA GLY A 93 0.58 -14.99 -2.59
C GLY A 93 2.07 -14.69 -2.66
N SER A 94 2.48 -13.51 -2.17
CA SER A 94 3.82 -12.94 -2.40
C SER A 94 4.78 -13.07 -1.23
N LYS A 95 4.31 -13.13 0.02
CA LYS A 95 5.17 -13.11 1.22
C LYS A 95 5.35 -14.49 1.83
N LEU A 96 4.44 -15.43 1.57
CA LEU A 96 4.60 -16.80 2.02
C LEU A 96 5.40 -17.62 1.00
N SER A 97 6.31 -18.47 1.49
CA SER A 97 6.96 -19.50 0.69
C SER A 97 5.97 -20.60 0.27
N SER A 98 6.27 -21.30 -0.83
CA SER A 98 5.45 -22.42 -1.32
C SER A 98 5.27 -23.53 -0.29
N ALA A 99 6.29 -23.81 0.53
CA ALA A 99 6.20 -24.78 1.62
C ALA A 99 5.17 -24.38 2.69
N VAL A 100 5.13 -23.09 3.06
CA VAL A 100 4.14 -22.58 4.02
C VAL A 100 2.73 -22.67 3.45
N LYS A 101 2.54 -22.27 2.19
CA LYS A 101 1.25 -22.39 1.51
C LYS A 101 0.76 -23.84 1.45
N ALA A 102 1.66 -24.78 1.15
CA ALA A 102 1.35 -26.21 1.15
C ALA A 102 0.99 -26.72 2.55
N ALA A 103 1.69 -26.28 3.60
CA ALA A 103 1.40 -26.65 4.99
C ALA A 103 0.03 -26.15 5.47
N LEU A 104 -0.40 -24.96 5.01
CA LEU A 104 -1.70 -24.39 5.35
C LEU A 104 -2.87 -25.09 4.64
N GLY A 105 -2.63 -25.80 3.52
CA GLY A 105 -3.67 -26.55 2.79
C GLY A 105 -4.86 -25.72 2.30
N LYS A 106 -4.70 -24.39 2.19
CA LYS A 106 -5.72 -23.43 1.74
C LYS A 106 -5.22 -22.65 0.55
N ASP A 107 -6.12 -22.35 -0.38
CA ASP A 107 -5.78 -21.54 -1.57
C ASP A 107 -5.87 -20.03 -1.34
N ASN A 108 -6.70 -19.56 -0.40
CA ASN A 108 -6.97 -18.14 -0.21
C ASN A 108 -7.41 -17.80 1.22
N TYR A 109 -7.20 -16.54 1.61
CA TYR A 109 -7.64 -15.95 2.86
C TYR A 109 -8.34 -14.61 2.62
N SER A 110 -9.43 -14.36 3.34
CA SER A 110 -10.21 -13.11 3.24
C SER A 110 -9.80 -12.06 4.28
N THR A 111 -9.21 -12.47 5.39
CA THR A 111 -8.79 -11.58 6.49
C THR A 111 -7.39 -11.97 6.97
N ILE A 112 -6.64 -10.97 7.43
CA ILE A 112 -5.29 -11.20 7.98
C ILE A 112 -5.38 -12.05 9.24
N GLU A 113 -6.43 -11.86 10.06
CA GLU A 113 -6.59 -12.63 11.29
C GLU A 113 -6.79 -14.13 11.03
N ALA A 114 -7.56 -14.50 9.99
CA ALA A 114 -7.71 -15.89 9.61
C ALA A 114 -6.37 -16.51 9.19
N LEU A 115 -5.57 -15.78 8.41
CA LEU A 115 -4.24 -16.21 8.00
C LEU A 115 -3.31 -16.42 9.20
N ILE A 116 -3.26 -15.44 10.11
CA ILE A 116 -2.44 -15.50 11.32
C ILE A 116 -2.85 -16.67 12.20
N LYS A 117 -4.16 -16.91 12.34
CA LYS A 117 -4.68 -18.01 13.16
C LYS A 117 -4.23 -19.36 12.62
N ASP A 118 -4.44 -19.63 11.34
CA ASP A 118 -4.04 -20.89 10.71
C ASP A 118 -2.51 -21.09 10.76
N LEU A 119 -1.71 -20.02 10.57
CA LEU A 119 -0.26 -20.07 10.75
C LEU A 119 0.13 -20.46 12.19
N LYS A 120 -0.53 -19.88 13.19
CA LYS A 120 -0.27 -20.21 14.60
C LYS A 120 -0.68 -21.65 14.91
N GLU A 121 -1.83 -22.11 14.44
CA GLU A 121 -2.27 -23.50 14.67
C GLU A 121 -1.34 -24.52 13.99
N THR A 122 -0.77 -24.17 12.84
CA THR A 122 0.15 -25.03 12.09
C THR A 122 1.56 -25.09 12.68
N TYR A 123 2.10 -23.93 13.09
CA TYR A 123 3.52 -23.80 13.47
C TYR A 123 3.75 -23.69 14.98
N ILE A 124 2.75 -23.28 15.76
CA ILE A 124 2.84 -23.30 17.22
C ILE A 124 2.25 -24.63 17.68
N PRO A 125 3.07 -25.58 18.15
CA PRO A 125 2.55 -26.80 18.72
C PRO A 125 1.70 -26.41 19.92
N SER A 126 0.39 -26.63 19.83
CA SER A 126 -0.49 -26.56 20.98
C SER A 126 0.03 -27.60 21.96
N LYS A 127 0.76 -27.17 23.00
CA LYS A 127 1.14 -28.06 24.11
C LYS A 127 -0.14 -28.63 24.67
N SER A 128 -0.47 -29.84 24.25
CA SER A 128 -1.63 -30.54 24.74
C SER A 128 -1.36 -30.86 26.20
N ILE A 129 -2.30 -30.49 27.06
CA ILE A 129 -2.23 -30.52 28.54
C ILE A 129 -1.76 -31.89 29.07
N TYR A 130 -1.91 -32.94 28.27
CA TYR A 130 -1.43 -34.30 28.53
C TYR A 130 0.09 -34.44 28.70
N GLN A 131 0.92 -33.51 28.20
CA GLN A 131 2.38 -33.52 28.49
C GLN A 131 2.72 -32.95 29.88
N LEU A 132 1.78 -32.27 30.55
CA LEU A 132 1.99 -31.70 31.89
C LEU A 132 1.65 -32.68 33.03
N HIS A 133 1.02 -33.82 32.71
CA HIS A 133 0.55 -34.82 33.67
C HIS A 133 1.35 -36.13 33.62
N GLY A 134 2.57 -36.11 33.08
CA GLY A 134 3.46 -37.27 33.00
C GLY A 134 4.51 -37.38 34.11
N GLU A 135 4.56 -36.42 35.04
CA GLU A 135 5.43 -36.45 36.22
C GLU A 135 4.56 -36.45 37.49
N LEU A 136 3.95 -37.59 37.82
CA LEU A 136 3.52 -37.88 39.20
C LEU A 136 3.79 -39.35 39.52
#